data_AF-A0A1G2XTT2-F1
#
_entry.id   AF-A0A1G2XTT2-F1
#
_cell.length_a   1.000
_cell.length_b   1.000
_cell.length_c   1.000
_cell.angle_alpha   90.00
_cell.angle_beta   90.00
_cell.angle_gamma   90.00
#
_symmetry.space_group_name_H-M   'P 1'
#
loop_
_entity.id
_entity.type
_entity.pdbx_description
1 polymer ?
#
loop_
_entity_poly.entity_id
_entity_poly.type
_entity_poly.pdbx_seq_one_letter_code
_entity_poly.pdbx_strand_id
1 'polypeptide(L)'
;MKKLIFLFSIIITIDVHAKSENTAPLLVEKRVCSENQYSSFGIYNQCPESPDGSRIIYTVYDYYPDEVKMVSPVSLWICDSNLNNHRLIKKLEYETCNHNGAFQQWVDNNSIAYSGTHIKKVNNKYFKGGIIVINADTGKIEYGPYTGGFLSDNSYDGKLMMNIQFEDTNLGTKGLYELDTKSGIVKCLFRNSDFIKFRDKHNWSGNKEPKLWSITHSMYSTDGSHIAFSVHTHGQGGHQQFFTCKADKTDIVYWGTDFPGHFLWYDENTLWGSDYNVDDGQTNDRFFKRWNRHRNYIETLSGPGCHTAASADRQWFAGDTSYNSDPIKLFLYKKGMATPSAVIFEHKFPDITWKARGHVNPSFSRDGKRLYYNRAISETMKQAYYCDISEIVRN
;
A
#
# COMPACT_ATOMS: atom_id res chain seq x y z
N MET A 1 -90.36 -14.89 18.20
CA MET A 1 -89.79 -14.79 19.57
C MET A 1 -88.34 -15.27 19.52
N LYS A 2 -87.35 -14.37 19.51
CA LYS A 2 -85.99 -14.54 20.07
C LYS A 2 -85.15 -13.29 19.79
N LYS A 3 -84.37 -12.92 20.82
CA LYS A 3 -83.79 -11.62 21.11
C LYS A 3 -82.65 -11.23 20.15
N LEU A 4 -82.57 -9.92 19.91
CA LEU A 4 -81.44 -9.19 19.35
C LEU A 4 -80.33 -9.07 20.40
N ILE A 5 -79.09 -9.41 20.05
CA ILE A 5 -77.88 -9.08 20.82
C ILE A 5 -76.89 -8.45 19.85
N PHE A 6 -76.45 -7.22 20.16
CA PHE A 6 -75.43 -6.47 19.46
C PHE A 6 -74.03 -7.03 19.78
N LEU A 7 -73.19 -7.24 18.77
CA LEU A 7 -71.74 -7.39 18.93
C LEU A 7 -71.04 -6.18 18.30
N PHE A 8 -70.13 -5.58 19.07
CA PHE A 8 -69.23 -4.51 18.66
C PHE A 8 -68.13 -5.06 17.74
N SER A 9 -67.92 -4.44 16.58
CA SER A 9 -66.74 -4.64 15.75
C SER A 9 -65.71 -3.55 16.04
N ILE A 10 -64.54 -3.95 16.55
CA ILE A 10 -63.35 -3.11 16.70
C ILE A 10 -62.64 -3.09 15.33
N ILE A 11 -62.55 -1.92 14.70
CA ILE A 11 -61.72 -1.69 13.53
C ILE A 11 -60.33 -1.32 14.04
N ILE A 12 -59.35 -2.20 13.86
CA ILE A 12 -57.93 -1.91 14.07
C ILE A 12 -57.39 -1.34 12.77
N THR A 13 -57.14 -0.03 12.76
CA THR A 13 -56.39 0.63 11.68
C THR A 13 -54.92 0.28 11.84
N ILE A 14 -54.38 -0.54 10.94
CA ILE A 14 -52.94 -0.80 10.87
C ILE A 14 -52.31 0.37 10.12
N ASP A 15 -51.58 1.20 10.85
CA ASP A 15 -50.77 2.28 10.33
C ASP A 15 -49.54 1.69 9.64
N VAL A 16 -49.53 1.68 8.31
CA VAL A 16 -48.39 1.24 7.50
C VAL A 16 -47.39 2.39 7.45
N HIS A 17 -46.56 2.51 8.47
CA HIS A 17 -45.40 3.39 8.40
C HIS A 17 -44.45 2.90 7.31
N ALA A 18 -44.29 3.76 6.31
CA ALA A 18 -43.35 3.64 5.21
C ALA A 18 -41.95 3.33 5.75
N LYS A 19 -41.36 2.22 5.27
CA LYS A 19 -39.91 2.02 5.34
C LYS A 19 -39.27 3.19 4.59
N SER A 20 -38.57 4.04 5.31
CA SER A 20 -37.69 5.04 4.74
C SER A 20 -36.73 4.34 3.77
N GLU A 21 -36.69 4.82 2.54
CA GLU A 21 -35.67 4.46 1.57
C GLU A 21 -34.30 4.70 2.21
N ASN A 22 -33.55 3.62 2.48
CA ASN A 22 -32.13 3.69 2.80
C ASN A 22 -31.41 4.16 1.53
N THR A 23 -31.37 5.47 1.30
CA THR A 23 -30.46 6.05 0.33
C THR A 23 -29.05 5.73 0.83
N ALA A 24 -28.32 4.88 0.10
CA ALA A 24 -26.93 4.61 0.39
C ALA A 24 -26.19 5.95 0.57
N PRO A 25 -25.31 6.08 1.57
CA PRO A 25 -24.59 7.34 1.79
C PRO A 25 -23.89 7.77 0.51
N LEU A 26 -24.10 9.02 0.11
CA LEU A 26 -23.49 9.58 -1.10
C LEU A 26 -21.97 9.60 -0.91
N LEU A 27 -21.28 8.71 -1.62
CA LEU A 27 -19.83 8.71 -1.69
C LEU A 27 -19.37 9.91 -2.52
N VAL A 28 -18.57 10.78 -1.93
CA VAL A 28 -18.04 11.97 -2.61
C VAL A 28 -16.55 11.78 -2.86
N GLU A 29 -16.22 11.45 -4.11
CA GLU A 29 -14.83 11.40 -4.59
C GLU A 29 -14.31 12.82 -4.84
N LYS A 30 -13.08 13.08 -4.40
CA LYS A 30 -12.37 14.35 -4.58
C LYS A 30 -11.02 14.10 -5.20
N ARG A 31 -10.78 14.73 -6.36
CA ARG A 31 -9.49 14.71 -7.05
C ARG A 31 -8.49 15.55 -6.27
N VAL A 32 -7.28 15.04 -6.07
CA VAL A 32 -6.22 15.76 -5.35
C VAL A 32 -5.42 16.68 -6.27
N CYS A 33 -5.21 16.32 -7.54
CA CYS A 33 -4.48 17.17 -8.49
C CYS A 33 -5.40 17.99 -9.41
N SER A 34 -4.80 18.85 -10.22
CA SER A 34 -5.50 19.53 -11.32
C SER A 34 -5.98 18.54 -12.38
N GLU A 35 -7.04 18.90 -13.11
CA GLU A 35 -7.74 18.02 -14.06
C GLU A 35 -6.87 17.39 -15.13
N ASN A 36 -5.89 18.13 -15.66
CA ASN A 36 -5.05 17.68 -16.78
C ASN A 36 -3.72 17.05 -16.33
N GLN A 37 -3.56 16.81 -15.02
CA GLN A 37 -2.32 16.26 -14.46
C GLN A 37 -2.45 14.76 -14.23
N TYR A 38 -1.40 14.03 -14.61
CA TYR A 38 -1.21 12.65 -14.23
C TYR A 38 -0.54 12.62 -12.87
N SER A 39 -1.17 11.99 -11.89
CA SER A 39 -0.70 12.00 -10.50
C SER A 39 -0.83 10.65 -9.82
N SER A 40 -0.05 10.47 -8.75
CA SER A 40 -0.04 9.23 -7.99
C SER A 40 0.25 9.48 -6.51
N PHE A 41 -0.41 8.70 -5.65
CA PHE A 41 0.11 8.36 -4.33
C PHE A 41 1.20 7.29 -4.43
N GLY A 42 1.78 6.96 -3.28
CA GLY A 42 2.81 5.95 -3.12
C GLY A 42 2.29 4.51 -3.24
N ILE A 43 2.91 3.62 -2.48
CA ILE A 43 2.51 2.21 -2.40
C ILE A 43 1.22 2.06 -1.56
N TYR A 44 0.51 0.96 -1.74
CA TYR A 44 -0.71 0.63 -0.97
C TYR A 44 -0.47 0.71 0.56
N ASN A 45 -1.53 1.01 1.31
CA ASN A 45 -1.56 1.21 2.76
C ASN A 45 -0.63 2.32 3.30
N GLN A 46 0.10 3.03 2.43
CA GLN A 46 0.90 4.18 2.80
C GLN A 46 0.02 5.43 2.82
N CYS A 47 -0.22 5.96 4.03
CA CYS A 47 -1.03 7.17 4.20
C CYS A 47 -0.30 8.39 3.58
N PRO A 48 -0.93 9.13 2.66
CA PRO A 48 -0.33 10.32 2.06
C PRO A 48 -0.43 11.54 2.97
N GLU A 49 -1.14 11.45 4.10
CA GLU A 49 -1.24 12.53 5.07
C GLU A 49 0.01 12.59 5.97
N SER A 50 0.41 13.82 6.31
CA SER A 50 1.39 14.10 7.37
C SER A 50 0.94 13.45 8.68
N PRO A 51 1.86 13.14 9.61
CA PRO A 51 1.50 12.54 10.89
C PRO A 51 0.38 13.27 11.65
N ASP A 52 0.33 14.60 11.54
CA ASP A 52 -0.74 15.44 12.12
C ASP A 52 -2.04 15.51 11.29
N GLY A 53 -2.11 14.88 10.11
CA GLY A 53 -3.27 14.89 9.22
C GLY A 53 -3.50 16.21 8.47
N SER A 54 -2.59 17.18 8.59
CA SER A 54 -2.80 18.54 8.04
C SER A 54 -2.50 18.66 6.55
N ARG A 55 -1.56 17.86 6.01
CA ARG A 55 -1.05 17.99 4.65
C ARG A 55 -1.04 16.66 3.91
N ILE A 56 -1.24 16.69 2.60
CA ILE A 56 -1.23 15.52 1.70
C ILE A 56 -0.03 15.64 0.75
N ILE A 57 0.77 14.58 0.63
CA ILE A 57 1.83 14.44 -0.39
C ILE A 57 1.34 13.66 -1.62
N TYR A 58 1.75 14.09 -2.80
CA TYR A 58 1.48 13.38 -4.06
C TYR A 58 2.53 13.71 -5.12
N THR A 59 2.63 12.88 -6.16
CA THR A 59 3.49 13.16 -7.32
C THR A 59 2.68 13.60 -8.53
N VAL A 60 3.29 14.40 -9.40
CA VAL A 60 2.79 14.78 -10.72
C VAL A 60 3.82 14.38 -11.76
N TYR A 61 3.37 13.69 -12.81
CA TYR A 61 4.22 13.17 -13.87
C TYR A 61 4.30 14.17 -15.03
N ASP A 62 5.51 14.37 -15.58
CA ASP A 62 5.73 15.28 -16.71
C ASP A 62 5.09 14.75 -18.01
N TYR A 63 5.01 13.42 -18.15
CA TYR A 63 4.27 12.74 -19.20
C TYR A 63 3.70 11.41 -18.71
N TYR A 64 2.67 10.92 -19.39
CA TYR A 64 1.87 9.75 -19.00
C TYR A 64 2.69 8.48 -19.27
N PRO A 65 3.08 7.72 -18.24
CA PRO A 65 3.76 6.46 -18.45
C PRO A 65 2.78 5.41 -18.98
N ASP A 66 3.26 4.56 -19.87
CA ASP A 66 2.52 3.43 -20.43
C ASP A 66 3.36 2.13 -20.35
N GLU A 67 2.91 1.05 -20.99
CA GLU A 67 3.62 -0.23 -21.00
C GLU A 67 4.99 -0.18 -21.70
N VAL A 68 5.21 0.77 -22.62
CA VAL A 68 6.45 0.96 -23.38
C VAL A 68 7.38 1.96 -22.67
N LYS A 69 6.81 3.07 -22.22
CA LYS A 69 7.48 4.19 -21.54
C LYS A 69 7.09 4.19 -20.07
N MET A 70 7.55 3.14 -19.37
CA MET A 70 7.14 2.86 -17.98
C MET A 70 7.64 3.84 -16.92
N VAL A 71 8.53 4.78 -17.27
CA VAL A 71 9.16 5.72 -16.33
C VAL A 71 9.04 7.15 -16.84
N SER A 72 8.94 8.10 -15.93
CA SER A 72 8.79 9.53 -16.23
C SER A 72 9.49 10.39 -15.17
N PRO A 73 10.05 11.56 -15.54
CA PRO A 73 10.33 12.61 -14.58
C PRO A 73 9.06 12.97 -13.82
N VAL A 74 9.21 13.23 -12.53
CA VAL A 74 8.10 13.59 -11.67
C VAL A 74 8.45 14.76 -10.76
N SER A 75 7.41 15.46 -10.36
CA SER A 75 7.45 16.52 -9.37
C SER A 75 6.72 16.07 -8.11
N LEU A 76 7.26 16.42 -6.95
CA LEU A 76 6.63 16.18 -5.66
C LEU A 76 5.87 17.43 -5.21
N TRP A 77 4.63 17.24 -4.79
CA TRP A 77 3.71 18.30 -4.41
C TRP A 77 3.13 18.03 -3.02
N ILE A 78 2.74 19.12 -2.35
CA ILE A 78 1.98 19.11 -1.11
C ILE A 78 0.77 20.01 -1.26
N CYS A 79 -0.33 19.64 -0.61
CA CYS A 79 -1.47 20.52 -0.35
C CYS A 79 -1.97 20.32 1.08
N ASP A 80 -2.83 21.20 1.55
CA ASP A 80 -3.56 21.00 2.80
C ASP A 80 -4.55 19.85 2.63
N SER A 81 -4.93 19.19 3.72
CA SER A 81 -5.83 18.04 3.66
C SER A 81 -7.27 18.38 3.25
N ASN A 82 -7.59 19.68 3.19
CA ASN A 82 -8.82 20.23 2.60
C ASN A 82 -8.68 20.58 1.09
N LEU A 83 -7.55 20.23 0.45
CA LEU A 83 -7.20 20.51 -0.95
C LEU A 83 -6.97 22.00 -1.27
N ASN A 84 -6.58 22.79 -0.28
CA ASN A 84 -6.07 24.14 -0.51
C ASN A 84 -4.55 24.15 -0.60
N ASN A 85 -3.98 25.28 -1.06
CA ASN A 85 -2.55 25.58 -0.97
C ASN A 85 -1.64 24.54 -1.65
N HIS A 86 -2.06 24.04 -2.83
CA HIS A 86 -1.23 23.19 -3.66
C HIS A 86 0.09 23.88 -4.03
N ARG A 87 1.21 23.25 -3.68
CA ARG A 87 2.54 23.77 -3.97
C ARG A 87 3.49 22.68 -4.44
N LEU A 88 4.26 23.02 -5.46
CA LEU A 88 5.41 22.24 -5.90
C LEU A 88 6.49 22.35 -4.82
N ILE A 89 6.98 21.20 -4.35
CA ILE A 89 8.13 21.15 -3.43
C ILE A 89 9.41 21.07 -4.23
N LYS A 90 9.46 20.12 -5.18
CA LYS A 90 10.69 19.74 -5.84
C LYS A 90 10.41 18.93 -7.11
N LYS A 91 11.20 19.18 -8.16
CA LYS A 91 11.37 18.23 -9.26
C LYS A 91 12.37 17.15 -8.83
N LEU A 92 11.99 15.88 -8.95
CA LEU A 92 12.80 14.79 -8.42
C LEU A 92 14.05 14.52 -9.28
N GLU A 93 15.13 14.12 -8.63
CA GLU A 93 16.41 13.75 -9.25
C GLU A 93 16.31 12.49 -10.11
N TYR A 94 15.33 11.63 -9.82
CA TYR A 94 15.19 10.31 -10.43
C TYR A 94 13.81 10.16 -11.10
N GLU A 95 13.81 9.54 -12.27
CA GLU A 95 12.58 9.12 -12.94
C GLU A 95 11.88 8.03 -12.12
N THR A 96 10.55 8.06 -12.11
CA THR A 96 9.71 7.10 -11.36
C THR A 96 8.80 6.35 -12.31
N CYS A 97 8.40 5.14 -11.93
CA CYS A 97 7.43 4.38 -12.70
C CYS A 97 6.01 4.66 -12.23
N ASN A 98 5.03 4.23 -13.02
CA ASN A 98 3.61 4.38 -12.69
C ASN A 98 3.15 3.51 -11.50
N HIS A 99 3.94 2.50 -11.12
CA HIS A 99 3.56 1.47 -10.16
C HIS A 99 3.22 2.02 -8.77
N ASN A 100 4.13 2.76 -8.13
CA ASN A 100 3.99 3.19 -6.73
C ASN A 100 4.41 4.65 -6.51
N GLY A 101 4.18 5.52 -7.50
CA GLY A 101 4.67 6.89 -7.42
C GLY A 101 6.20 6.94 -7.28
N ALA A 102 6.67 7.83 -6.41
CA ALA A 102 8.05 7.92 -5.96
C ALA A 102 8.29 7.16 -4.64
N PHE A 103 7.40 6.25 -4.22
CA PHE A 103 7.35 5.71 -2.84
C PHE A 103 7.39 6.81 -1.78
N GLN A 104 6.80 7.97 -2.10
CA GLN A 104 6.89 9.14 -1.24
C GLN A 104 6.15 8.91 0.07
N GLN A 105 6.81 9.23 1.18
CA GLN A 105 6.25 9.06 2.51
C GLN A 105 6.73 10.13 3.48
N TRP A 106 5.83 10.50 4.38
CA TRP A 106 6.19 11.32 5.52
C TRP A 106 7.09 10.54 6.47
N VAL A 107 8.19 11.17 6.87
CA VAL A 107 9.09 10.67 7.91
C VAL A 107 8.59 11.15 9.29
N ASP A 108 8.24 12.43 9.31
CA ASP A 108 7.61 13.16 10.40
C ASP A 108 6.78 14.31 9.78
N ASN A 109 6.40 15.33 10.55
CA ASN A 109 5.65 16.47 9.99
C ASN A 109 6.52 17.40 9.13
N ASN A 110 7.83 17.36 9.21
CA ASN A 110 8.72 18.32 8.55
C ASN A 110 9.53 17.71 7.41
N SER A 111 9.57 16.38 7.31
CA SER A 111 10.43 15.68 6.37
C SER A 111 9.68 14.63 5.55
N ILE A 112 10.02 14.57 4.25
CA ILE A 112 9.48 13.60 3.30
C ILE A 112 10.64 12.80 2.72
N ALA A 113 10.49 11.48 2.71
CA ALA A 113 11.36 10.58 1.97
C ALA A 113 10.72 10.23 0.63
N TYR A 114 11.53 10.12 -0.42
CA TYR A 114 11.11 9.57 -1.71
C TYR A 114 12.24 8.76 -2.35
N SER A 115 11.89 8.02 -3.40
CA SER A 115 12.86 7.30 -4.21
C SER A 115 12.49 7.26 -5.69
N GLY A 116 13.50 6.99 -6.52
CA GLY A 116 13.30 6.71 -7.95
C GLY A 116 12.55 5.39 -8.21
N THR A 117 12.42 5.03 -9.49
CA THR A 117 11.82 3.77 -9.89
C THR A 117 12.54 2.54 -9.30
N HIS A 118 11.76 1.53 -8.88
CA HIS A 118 12.28 0.20 -8.53
C HIS A 118 12.52 -0.69 -9.78
N ILE A 119 12.09 -0.25 -10.96
CA ILE A 119 12.31 -0.98 -12.22
C ILE A 119 13.76 -0.78 -12.65
N LYS A 120 14.57 -1.83 -12.55
CA LYS A 120 16.02 -1.76 -12.85
C LYS A 120 16.35 -1.48 -14.31
N LYS A 121 15.48 -1.86 -15.25
CA LYS A 121 15.75 -1.78 -16.69
C LYS A 121 14.46 -1.57 -17.48
N VAL A 122 14.46 -0.56 -18.37
CA VAL A 122 13.39 -0.29 -19.35
C VAL A 122 14.08 0.03 -20.67
N ASN A 123 13.67 -0.59 -21.78
CA ASN A 123 14.21 -0.34 -23.14
C ASN A 123 15.74 -0.26 -23.19
N ASN A 124 16.42 -1.22 -22.56
CA ASN A 124 17.89 -1.30 -22.44
C ASN A 124 18.59 -0.21 -21.60
N LYS A 125 17.88 0.77 -21.06
CA LYS A 125 18.40 1.73 -20.08
C LYS A 125 18.30 1.15 -18.67
N TYR A 126 19.37 1.25 -17.89
CA TYR A 126 19.38 0.87 -16.47
C TYR A 126 19.01 2.05 -15.59
N PHE A 127 18.22 1.78 -14.56
CA PHE A 127 17.79 2.74 -13.56
C PHE A 127 18.22 2.24 -12.19
N LYS A 128 19.15 2.96 -11.57
CA LYS A 128 19.62 2.63 -10.22
C LYS A 128 18.72 3.18 -9.13
N GLY A 129 17.99 4.26 -9.44
CA GLY A 129 17.24 5.03 -8.46
C GLY A 129 18.15 5.62 -7.37
N GLY A 130 17.52 6.23 -6.40
CA GLY A 130 18.15 6.70 -5.18
C GLY A 130 17.08 7.11 -4.19
N ILE A 131 17.45 7.15 -2.92
CA ILE A 131 16.59 7.48 -1.79
C ILE A 131 17.07 8.81 -1.22
N ILE A 132 16.13 9.75 -1.06
CA ILE A 132 16.41 11.10 -0.60
C ILE A 132 15.38 11.47 0.47
N VAL A 133 15.83 12.15 1.52
CA VAL A 133 14.95 12.82 2.50
C VAL A 133 15.10 14.32 2.31
N ILE A 134 13.97 15.02 2.22
CA ILE A 134 13.92 16.47 2.08
C ILE A 134 13.09 17.08 3.21
N ASN A 135 13.39 18.34 3.50
CA ASN A 135 12.49 19.20 4.23
C ASN A 135 11.23 19.48 3.40
N ALA A 136 10.05 19.22 3.98
CA ALA A 136 8.76 19.31 3.33
C ALA A 136 8.36 20.74 2.94
N ASP A 137 8.90 21.76 3.62
CA ASP A 137 8.53 23.15 3.35
C ASP A 137 9.47 23.80 2.33
N THR A 138 10.76 23.50 2.41
CA THR A 138 11.79 24.15 1.56
C THR A 138 12.24 23.31 0.38
N GLY A 139 11.98 22.00 0.38
CA GLY A 139 12.50 21.06 -0.62
C GLY A 139 14.02 20.83 -0.51
N LYS A 140 14.68 21.35 0.52
CA LYS A 140 16.10 21.15 0.76
C LYS A 140 16.37 19.69 1.12
N ILE A 141 17.40 19.10 0.51
CA ILE A 141 17.88 17.76 0.86
C ILE A 141 18.46 17.78 2.27
N GLU A 142 17.93 16.92 3.13
CA GLU A 142 18.39 16.69 4.50
C GLU A 142 19.28 15.44 4.56
N TYR A 143 18.91 14.38 3.85
CA TYR A 143 19.67 13.13 3.77
C TYR A 143 19.70 12.54 2.36
N GLY A 144 20.79 11.85 2.03
CA GLY A 144 21.01 11.23 0.72
C GLY A 144 21.69 12.17 -0.29
N PRO A 145 21.69 11.80 -1.59
CA PRO A 145 21.08 10.61 -2.14
C PRO A 145 21.80 9.32 -1.73
N TYR A 146 21.03 8.32 -1.28
CA TYR A 146 21.51 6.95 -1.13
C TYR A 146 21.20 6.18 -2.41
N THR A 147 22.22 5.79 -3.17
CA THR A 147 22.03 5.33 -4.55
C THR A 147 21.71 3.84 -4.62
N GLY A 148 21.10 3.41 -5.74
CA GLY A 148 21.00 1.98 -6.03
C GLY A 148 19.93 1.24 -5.22
N GLY A 149 18.85 1.92 -4.85
CA GLY A 149 17.75 1.32 -4.10
C GLY A 149 16.47 2.15 -4.14
N PHE A 150 15.47 1.66 -3.42
CA PHE A 150 14.19 2.32 -3.21
C PHE A 150 13.71 2.13 -1.76
N LEU A 151 12.75 2.96 -1.36
CA LEU A 151 12.23 2.98 0.01
C LEU A 151 11.46 1.70 0.39
N SER A 152 11.39 1.45 1.69
CA SER A 152 10.45 0.50 2.30
C SER A 152 9.00 0.93 2.15
N ASP A 153 8.10 -0.01 2.44
CA ASP A 153 6.66 0.17 2.28
C ASP A 153 6.06 1.04 3.40
N ASN A 154 6.81 1.32 4.47
CA ASN A 154 6.50 2.34 5.50
C ASN A 154 7.75 2.93 6.18
N SER A 155 7.51 4.00 6.95
CA SER A 155 8.43 4.63 7.91
C SER A 155 7.91 4.41 9.34
N TYR A 156 8.80 4.53 10.34
CA TYR A 156 8.41 4.45 11.74
C TYR A 156 9.29 5.33 12.63
N ASP A 157 8.71 6.27 13.35
CA ASP A 157 9.39 7.13 14.33
C ASP A 157 10.70 7.79 13.84
N GLY A 158 10.67 8.37 12.63
CA GLY A 158 11.87 8.96 12.02
C GLY A 158 12.85 7.94 11.43
N LYS A 159 12.47 6.66 11.35
CA LYS A 159 13.29 5.61 10.73
C LYS A 159 12.72 5.19 9.38
N LEU A 160 13.63 4.95 8.45
CA LEU A 160 13.34 4.55 7.08
C LEU A 160 14.15 3.31 6.74
N MET A 161 13.48 2.29 6.22
CA MET A 161 14.18 1.16 5.62
C MET A 161 14.45 1.42 4.13
N MET A 162 15.60 0.93 3.67
CA MET A 162 16.13 1.18 2.34
C MET A 162 16.51 -0.15 1.70
N ASN A 163 15.83 -0.50 0.60
CA ASN A 163 16.06 -1.72 -0.16
C ASN A 163 17.16 -1.46 -1.19
N ILE A 164 18.42 -1.73 -0.84
CA ILE A 164 19.59 -1.51 -1.71
C ILE A 164 19.80 -2.71 -2.63
N GLN A 165 19.75 -2.47 -3.93
CA GLN A 165 19.65 -3.49 -4.98
C GLN A 165 20.83 -3.55 -5.97
N PHE A 166 21.77 -2.62 -5.85
CA PHE A 166 22.99 -2.54 -6.67
C PHE A 166 24.25 -2.69 -5.79
N GLU A 167 25.36 -3.16 -6.36
CA GLU A 167 26.63 -3.31 -5.61
C GLU A 167 27.45 -2.02 -5.61
N ASP A 168 27.25 -1.16 -6.60
CA ASP A 168 28.02 0.07 -6.82
C ASP A 168 27.30 1.28 -6.22
N THR A 169 26.96 1.17 -4.93
CA THR A 169 26.25 2.22 -4.19
C THR A 169 27.17 2.94 -3.21
N ASN A 170 26.77 4.13 -2.77
CA ASN A 170 27.46 4.86 -1.71
C ASN A 170 27.22 4.27 -0.31
N LEU A 171 26.42 3.21 -0.18
CA LEU A 171 26.22 2.44 1.05
C LEU A 171 26.96 1.09 1.04
N GLY A 172 27.74 0.83 -0.02
CA GLY A 172 28.44 -0.42 -0.23
C GLY A 172 27.54 -1.50 -0.85
N THR A 173 27.49 -2.66 -0.21
CA THR A 173 26.89 -3.88 -0.75
C THR A 173 25.37 -3.86 -0.79
N LYS A 174 24.77 -4.70 -1.64
CA LYS A 174 23.31 -4.94 -1.62
C LYS A 174 22.81 -5.43 -0.27
N GLY A 175 21.63 -4.98 0.12
CA GLY A 175 21.00 -5.38 1.36
C GLY A 175 19.86 -4.48 1.81
N LEU A 176 19.39 -4.73 3.03
CA LEU A 176 18.43 -3.92 3.73
C LEU A 176 19.16 -3.01 4.71
N TYR A 177 18.92 -1.72 4.59
CA TYR A 177 19.52 -0.69 5.43
C TYR A 177 18.44 0.09 6.16
N GLU A 178 18.81 0.71 7.26
CA GLU A 178 17.96 1.63 8.03
C GLU A 178 18.67 2.98 8.12
N LEU A 179 17.94 4.06 7.85
CA LEU A 179 18.32 5.42 8.17
C LEU A 179 17.48 5.87 9.38
N ASP A 180 18.15 6.34 10.42
CA ASP A 180 17.52 7.10 11.50
C ASP A 180 17.70 8.60 11.21
N THR A 181 16.62 9.32 10.89
CA THR A 181 16.67 10.75 10.56
C THR A 181 16.85 11.66 11.76
N LYS A 182 16.74 11.15 12.99
CA LYS A 182 17.06 11.94 14.20
C LYS A 182 18.56 12.03 14.41
N SER A 183 19.30 10.97 14.10
CA SER A 183 20.76 10.91 14.25
C SER A 183 21.54 11.08 12.94
N GLY A 184 20.88 10.87 11.80
CA GLY A 184 21.51 10.79 10.48
C GLY A 184 22.31 9.52 10.24
N ILE A 185 22.25 8.54 11.16
CA ILE A 185 23.03 7.31 11.07
C ILE A 185 22.35 6.33 10.12
N VAL A 186 23.14 5.77 9.21
CA VAL A 186 22.73 4.65 8.35
C VAL A 186 23.35 3.35 8.87
N LYS A 187 22.52 2.33 9.06
CA LYS A 187 22.93 0.99 9.52
C LYS A 187 22.53 -0.07 8.50
N CYS A 188 23.46 -0.97 8.19
CA CYS A 188 23.12 -2.19 7.46
C CYS A 188 22.39 -3.17 8.40
N LEU A 189 21.14 -3.50 8.09
CA LEU A 189 20.38 -4.51 8.83
C LEU A 189 20.79 -5.90 8.35
N PHE A 190 20.58 -6.18 7.06
CA PHE A 190 20.90 -7.45 6.45
C PHE A 190 21.59 -7.29 5.11
N ARG A 191 22.56 -8.15 4.84
CA ARG A 191 23.10 -8.40 3.50
C ARG A 191 22.38 -9.59 2.89
N ASN A 192 22.33 -9.66 1.57
CA ASN A 192 21.75 -10.83 0.88
C ASN A 192 22.44 -12.15 1.29
N SER A 193 23.75 -12.10 1.59
CA SER A 193 24.54 -13.26 2.04
C SER A 193 24.06 -13.83 3.38
N ASP A 194 23.39 -13.05 4.23
CA ASP A 194 22.93 -13.50 5.55
C ASP A 194 21.86 -14.59 5.44
N PHE A 195 21.25 -14.73 4.25
CA PHE A 195 20.18 -15.69 3.96
C PHE A 195 20.63 -16.99 3.31
N ILE A 196 21.95 -17.16 3.05
CA ILE A 196 22.51 -18.40 2.50
C ILE A 196 22.11 -19.63 3.33
N LYS A 197 22.18 -19.52 4.66
CA LYS A 197 21.79 -20.61 5.57
C LYS A 197 20.34 -21.07 5.39
N PHE A 198 19.43 -20.16 5.05
CA PHE A 198 18.02 -20.50 4.79
C PHE A 198 17.86 -21.12 3.41
N ARG A 199 18.55 -20.58 2.40
CA ARG A 199 18.65 -21.19 1.07
C ARG A 199 19.07 -22.65 1.16
N ASP A 200 20.13 -22.94 1.91
CA ASP A 200 20.68 -24.29 2.02
C ASP A 200 19.76 -25.22 2.80
N LYS A 201 19.22 -24.75 3.93
CA LYS A 201 18.29 -25.52 4.76
C LYS A 201 16.98 -25.84 4.04
N HIS A 202 16.49 -24.94 3.20
CA HIS A 202 15.16 -25.05 2.55
C HIS A 202 15.24 -25.27 1.03
N ASN A 203 16.43 -25.56 0.51
CA ASN A 203 16.70 -25.86 -0.91
C ASN A 203 16.06 -24.86 -1.89
N TRP A 204 16.31 -23.56 -1.73
CA TRP A 204 15.67 -22.56 -2.59
C TRP A 204 16.08 -22.69 -4.07
N SER A 205 15.09 -22.51 -4.94
CA SER A 205 15.24 -22.38 -6.38
C SER A 205 15.66 -20.96 -6.81
N GLY A 206 16.04 -20.79 -8.08
CA GLY A 206 16.56 -19.53 -8.62
C GLY A 206 18.08 -19.42 -8.56
N ASN A 207 18.60 -18.19 -8.63
CA ASN A 207 20.05 -17.96 -8.59
C ASN A 207 20.64 -18.44 -7.26
N LYS A 208 21.79 -19.13 -7.33
CA LYS A 208 22.50 -19.57 -6.12
C LYS A 208 23.37 -18.48 -5.52
N GLU A 209 23.77 -17.49 -6.32
CA GLU A 209 24.65 -16.39 -5.94
C GLU A 209 23.88 -15.25 -5.23
N PRO A 210 24.16 -14.93 -3.94
CA PRO A 210 23.42 -13.92 -3.19
C PRO A 210 23.48 -12.50 -3.77
N LYS A 211 24.54 -12.15 -4.51
CA LYS A 211 24.66 -10.86 -5.22
C LYS A 211 23.59 -10.67 -6.30
N LEU A 212 22.96 -11.75 -6.75
CA LEU A 212 21.85 -11.72 -7.72
C LEU A 212 20.49 -11.65 -7.05
N TRP A 213 20.43 -11.75 -5.72
CA TRP A 213 19.19 -11.62 -4.96
C TRP A 213 18.82 -10.15 -4.73
N SER A 214 17.60 -9.91 -4.27
CA SER A 214 17.18 -8.60 -3.76
C SER A 214 16.30 -8.74 -2.55
N ILE A 215 16.48 -7.84 -1.58
CA ILE A 215 15.52 -7.64 -0.50
C ILE A 215 14.49 -6.59 -0.96
N THR A 216 13.20 -6.86 -0.78
CA THR A 216 12.09 -5.95 -1.14
C THR A 216 10.92 -6.08 -0.16
N HIS A 217 9.95 -5.18 -0.26
CA HIS A 217 8.75 -5.15 0.60
C HIS A 217 9.11 -5.14 2.09
N SER A 218 10.15 -4.38 2.45
CA SER A 218 10.52 -4.20 3.85
C SER A 218 9.51 -3.28 4.53
N MET A 219 9.10 -3.60 5.75
CA MET A 219 8.21 -2.76 6.57
C MET A 219 8.34 -3.04 8.06
N TYR A 220 8.20 -1.99 8.87
CA TYR A 220 8.09 -2.11 10.32
C TYR A 220 6.70 -2.60 10.72
N SER A 221 6.63 -3.31 11.86
CA SER A 221 5.39 -3.52 12.57
C SER A 221 4.77 -2.20 13.05
N THR A 222 3.52 -2.26 13.50
CA THR A 222 2.75 -1.08 13.93
C THR A 222 3.39 -0.30 15.07
N ASP A 223 4.24 -0.96 15.87
CA ASP A 223 4.99 -0.42 17.01
C ASP A 223 6.51 -0.36 16.76
N GLY A 224 6.96 -0.71 15.55
CA GLY A 224 8.37 -0.76 15.17
C GLY A 224 9.23 -1.82 15.87
N SER A 225 8.65 -2.72 16.66
CA SER A 225 9.41 -3.77 17.37
C SER A 225 9.88 -4.89 16.46
N HIS A 226 9.19 -5.09 15.33
CA HIS A 226 9.50 -6.11 14.32
C HIS A 226 9.61 -5.50 12.92
N ILE A 227 10.24 -6.26 12.04
CA ILE A 227 10.29 -5.97 10.60
C ILE A 227 9.91 -7.21 9.80
N ALA A 228 9.23 -6.99 8.69
CA ALA A 228 8.91 -7.99 7.68
C ALA A 228 9.57 -7.60 6.37
N PHE A 229 10.02 -8.58 5.58
CA PHE A 229 10.62 -8.35 4.26
C PHE A 229 10.64 -9.63 3.43
N SER A 230 10.85 -9.48 2.13
CA SER A 230 11.03 -10.59 1.20
C SER A 230 12.44 -10.62 0.59
N VAL A 231 12.99 -11.81 0.37
CA VAL A 231 14.24 -12.05 -0.34
C VAL A 231 13.93 -12.74 -1.67
N HIS A 232 14.19 -12.09 -2.80
CA HIS A 232 13.94 -12.65 -4.13
C HIS A 232 15.20 -13.28 -4.67
N THR A 233 15.15 -14.56 -5.01
CA THR A 233 16.31 -15.26 -5.57
C THR A 233 16.52 -14.99 -7.06
N HIS A 234 15.48 -14.57 -7.78
CA HIS A 234 15.47 -14.37 -9.24
C HIS A 234 15.92 -15.60 -10.04
N GLY A 235 15.94 -15.51 -11.37
CA GLY A 235 16.36 -16.61 -12.24
C GLY A 235 15.31 -17.70 -12.38
N GLN A 236 15.66 -18.80 -13.04
CA GLN A 236 14.71 -19.88 -13.35
C GLN A 236 14.18 -20.53 -12.05
N GLY A 237 12.86 -20.51 -11.88
CA GLY A 237 12.20 -21.02 -10.67
C GLY A 237 12.51 -20.22 -9.40
N GLY A 238 13.08 -19.02 -9.52
CA GLY A 238 13.29 -18.14 -8.36
C GLY A 238 11.98 -17.62 -7.81
N HIS A 239 11.86 -17.59 -6.48
CA HIS A 239 10.67 -17.12 -5.76
C HIS A 239 11.04 -16.07 -4.72
N GLN A 240 10.02 -15.35 -4.25
CA GLN A 240 10.15 -14.47 -3.10
C GLN A 240 10.10 -15.32 -1.82
N GLN A 241 11.03 -15.07 -0.90
CA GLN A 241 11.15 -15.79 0.37
C GLN A 241 10.80 -14.82 1.50
N PHE A 242 9.74 -15.08 2.25
CA PHE A 242 9.24 -14.14 3.24
C PHE A 242 9.81 -14.39 4.64
N PHE A 243 10.13 -13.30 5.34
CA PHE A 243 10.75 -13.31 6.65
C PHE A 243 10.11 -12.26 7.57
N THR A 244 10.10 -12.58 8.86
CA THR A 244 9.91 -11.58 9.92
C THR A 244 11.00 -11.73 10.98
N CYS A 245 11.34 -10.64 11.66
CA CYS A 245 12.24 -10.68 12.81
C CYS A 245 12.01 -9.47 13.72
N LYS A 246 12.62 -9.48 14.91
CA LYS A 246 12.70 -8.26 15.73
C LYS A 246 13.57 -7.22 15.01
N ALA A 247 13.30 -5.94 15.24
CA ALA A 247 14.05 -4.84 14.62
C ALA A 247 15.55 -4.85 15.00
N ASP A 248 15.92 -5.47 16.13
CA ASP A 248 17.31 -5.73 16.53
C ASP A 248 17.98 -6.89 15.77
N LYS A 249 17.24 -7.52 14.84
CA LYS A 249 17.62 -8.65 13.97
C LYS A 249 17.63 -10.01 14.65
N THR A 250 17.20 -10.09 15.89
CA THR A 250 17.00 -11.38 16.58
C THR A 250 15.66 -12.00 16.17
N ASP A 251 15.44 -13.26 16.55
CA ASP A 251 14.16 -13.95 16.34
C ASP A 251 13.70 -13.98 14.86
N ILE A 252 14.62 -14.36 13.96
CA ILE A 252 14.32 -14.48 12.53
C ILE A 252 13.42 -15.71 12.30
N VAL A 253 12.22 -15.45 11.81
CA VAL A 253 11.24 -16.46 11.38
C VAL A 253 11.18 -16.48 9.86
N TYR A 254 11.45 -17.65 9.29
CA TYR A 254 11.29 -17.92 7.87
C TYR A 254 9.89 -18.46 7.60
N TRP A 255 9.16 -17.79 6.73
CA TRP A 255 7.80 -18.17 6.36
C TRP A 255 7.76 -19.11 5.16
N GLY A 256 8.57 -18.88 4.14
CA GLY A 256 8.48 -19.60 2.86
C GLY A 256 8.08 -18.72 1.67
N THR A 257 7.69 -19.38 0.58
CA THR A 257 7.25 -18.75 -0.69
C THR A 257 5.76 -18.47 -0.76
N ASP A 258 5.00 -19.14 0.10
CA ASP A 258 3.54 -19.16 0.14
C ASP A 258 3.05 -18.25 1.26
N PHE A 259 3.21 -16.94 1.06
CA PHE A 259 2.87 -15.89 2.01
C PHE A 259 1.80 -14.95 1.45
N PRO A 260 1.11 -14.18 2.30
CA PRO A 260 0.00 -13.34 1.87
C PRO A 260 0.43 -12.32 0.81
N GLY A 261 -0.35 -12.17 -0.25
CA GLY A 261 -0.11 -11.12 -1.24
C GLY A 261 -0.39 -9.75 -0.64
N HIS A 262 0.47 -8.77 -0.94
CA HIS A 262 0.41 -7.43 -0.35
C HIS A 262 0.26 -7.48 1.18
N PHE A 263 1.12 -8.28 1.81
CA PHE A 263 1.10 -8.45 3.26
C PHE A 263 1.31 -7.12 3.97
N LEU A 264 0.73 -7.02 5.16
CA LEU A 264 0.85 -5.90 6.07
C LEU A 264 0.91 -6.46 7.50
N TRP A 265 1.53 -5.70 8.40
CA TRP A 265 1.40 -5.97 9.83
C TRP A 265 -0.01 -5.62 10.29
N TYR A 266 -0.68 -6.56 10.98
CA TYR A 266 -1.95 -6.28 11.64
C TYR A 266 -1.66 -5.58 12.97
N ASP A 267 -0.72 -6.16 13.73
CA ASP A 267 -0.13 -5.68 14.97
C ASP A 267 1.37 -6.09 15.02
N GLU A 268 1.99 -6.13 16.19
CA GLU A 268 3.41 -6.47 16.35
C GLU A 268 3.76 -7.95 16.19
N ASN A 269 2.78 -8.85 16.23
CA ASN A 269 3.00 -10.30 16.25
C ASN A 269 2.26 -11.04 15.13
N THR A 270 1.43 -10.35 14.36
CA THR A 270 0.57 -10.95 13.34
C THR A 270 0.57 -10.14 12.06
N LEU A 271 0.44 -10.86 10.96
CA LEU A 271 0.39 -10.33 9.61
C LEU A 271 -0.99 -10.56 9.02
N TRP A 272 -1.34 -9.75 8.04
CA TRP A 272 -2.53 -9.94 7.24
C TRP A 272 -2.28 -9.55 5.79
N GLY A 273 -3.18 -9.95 4.90
CA GLY A 273 -3.06 -9.68 3.47
C GLY A 273 -4.04 -10.54 2.68
N SER A 274 -3.91 -10.49 1.36
CA SER A 274 -4.77 -11.25 0.44
C SER A 274 -4.31 -12.70 0.33
N ASP A 275 -5.23 -13.63 0.53
CA ASP A 275 -4.95 -15.06 0.50
C ASP A 275 -4.85 -15.63 -0.92
N TYR A 276 -3.71 -15.42 -1.57
CA TYR A 276 -3.47 -15.90 -2.93
C TYR A 276 -3.08 -17.38 -2.99
N ASN A 277 -2.18 -17.78 -2.10
CA ASN A 277 -1.53 -19.08 -2.12
C ASN A 277 -0.91 -19.40 -0.75
N VAL A 278 -1.51 -18.96 0.36
CA VAL A 278 -0.91 -19.22 1.67
C VAL A 278 -1.14 -20.68 2.03
N ASP A 279 -0.06 -21.40 2.29
CA ASP A 279 -0.12 -22.83 2.64
C ASP A 279 -0.35 -22.99 4.16
N ASP A 280 -1.57 -22.68 4.60
CA ASP A 280 -2.05 -22.69 5.98
C ASP A 280 -3.16 -23.74 6.24
N GLY A 281 -3.46 -24.57 5.23
CA GLY A 281 -4.55 -25.55 5.25
C GLY A 281 -5.95 -24.98 5.03
N GLN A 282 -6.09 -23.68 4.73
CA GLN A 282 -7.36 -23.04 4.39
C GLN A 282 -7.58 -22.99 2.86
N THR A 283 -8.78 -22.57 2.45
CA THR A 283 -9.09 -22.35 1.04
C THR A 283 -8.47 -21.05 0.55
N ASN A 284 -7.68 -21.11 -0.52
CA ASN A 284 -7.16 -19.92 -1.22
C ASN A 284 -8.29 -19.21 -1.98
N ASP A 285 -8.90 -18.21 -1.33
CA ASP A 285 -10.09 -17.49 -1.80
C ASP A 285 -9.84 -16.01 -2.09
N ARG A 286 -8.59 -15.54 -1.89
CA ARG A 286 -8.16 -14.13 -1.99
C ARG A 286 -8.77 -13.21 -0.94
N PHE A 287 -9.44 -13.75 0.07
CA PHE A 287 -9.98 -12.96 1.17
C PHE A 287 -8.84 -12.35 1.96
N PHE A 288 -9.14 -11.25 2.64
CA PHE A 288 -8.19 -10.71 3.61
C PHE A 288 -8.23 -11.60 4.84
N LYS A 289 -7.10 -12.21 5.16
CA LYS A 289 -6.96 -13.08 6.33
C LYS A 289 -5.79 -12.61 7.18
N ARG A 290 -5.76 -13.09 8.42
CA ARG A 290 -4.74 -12.80 9.41
C ARG A 290 -4.06 -14.10 9.84
N TRP A 291 -2.76 -14.01 10.03
CA TRP A 291 -1.90 -15.12 10.40
C TRP A 291 -0.92 -14.67 11.48
N ASN A 292 -0.46 -15.60 12.31
CA ASN A 292 0.72 -15.34 13.13
C ASN A 292 1.99 -15.38 12.27
N ARG A 293 3.14 -14.98 12.84
CA ARG A 293 4.46 -15.01 12.17
C ARG A 293 4.91 -16.39 11.66
N HIS A 294 4.25 -17.48 12.08
CA HIS A 294 4.53 -18.87 11.71
C HIS A 294 3.50 -19.45 10.74
N ARG A 295 2.76 -18.62 10.00
CA ARG A 295 1.76 -19.03 9.01
C ARG A 295 0.53 -19.72 9.58
N ASN A 296 0.32 -19.74 10.90
CA ASN A 296 -0.94 -20.27 11.43
C ASN A 296 -2.04 -19.25 11.17
N TYR A 297 -3.08 -19.67 10.44
CA TYR A 297 -4.30 -18.91 10.24
C TYR A 297 -4.94 -18.53 11.60
N ILE A 298 -5.42 -17.30 11.70
CA ILE A 298 -6.10 -16.75 12.89
C ILE A 298 -7.56 -16.47 12.57
N GLU A 299 -7.83 -15.61 11.59
CA GLU A 299 -9.17 -15.15 11.25
C GLU A 299 -9.23 -14.62 9.80
N THR A 300 -10.42 -14.71 9.20
CA THR A 300 -10.78 -13.96 7.99
C THR A 300 -11.24 -12.57 8.40
N LEU A 301 -10.56 -11.55 7.89
CA LEU A 301 -10.81 -10.14 8.21
C LEU A 301 -11.89 -9.52 7.34
N SER A 302 -11.95 -9.85 6.05
CA SER A 302 -12.96 -9.33 5.13
C SER A 302 -13.01 -10.10 3.81
N GLY A 303 -13.80 -9.60 2.86
CA GLY A 303 -13.91 -10.15 1.50
C GLY A 303 -12.62 -10.05 0.67
N PRO A 304 -12.69 -10.46 -0.61
CA PRO A 304 -11.52 -10.55 -1.47
C PRO A 304 -10.99 -9.19 -1.93
N GLY A 305 -9.69 -9.12 -2.16
CA GLY A 305 -9.02 -7.96 -2.75
C GLY A 305 -7.60 -8.24 -3.22
N CYS A 306 -6.98 -7.26 -3.88
CA CYS A 306 -5.62 -7.34 -4.38
C CYS A 306 -4.66 -6.51 -3.54
N HIS A 307 -4.51 -5.22 -3.83
CA HIS A 307 -3.75 -4.26 -3.03
C HIS A 307 -4.57 -3.90 -1.80
N THR A 308 -3.95 -3.96 -0.63
CA THR A 308 -4.65 -3.95 0.65
C THR A 308 -4.43 -2.65 1.40
N ALA A 309 -5.42 -2.25 2.20
CA ALA A 309 -5.26 -1.21 3.22
C ALA A 309 -6.19 -1.46 4.41
N ALA A 310 -5.79 -0.99 5.60
CA ALA A 310 -6.64 -1.02 6.79
C ALA A 310 -6.68 0.35 7.48
N SER A 311 -7.83 0.66 8.08
CA SER A 311 -7.95 1.79 9.00
C SER A 311 -7.05 1.60 10.21
N ALA A 312 -6.68 2.69 10.88
CA ALA A 312 -5.78 2.66 12.03
C ALA A 312 -6.27 1.74 13.16
N ASP A 313 -7.59 1.69 13.38
CA ASP A 313 -8.28 0.85 14.37
C ASP A 313 -8.57 -0.59 13.89
N ARG A 314 -8.20 -0.92 12.64
CA ARG A 314 -8.42 -2.22 11.99
C ARG A 314 -9.88 -2.65 11.90
N GLN A 315 -10.83 -1.70 11.99
CA GLN A 315 -12.26 -1.99 11.81
C GLN A 315 -12.71 -1.96 10.35
N TRP A 316 -11.91 -1.34 9.48
CA TRP A 316 -12.22 -1.17 8.07
C TRP A 316 -11.04 -1.60 7.21
N PHE A 317 -11.37 -2.23 6.09
CA PHE A 317 -10.41 -2.74 5.11
C PHE A 317 -10.79 -2.29 3.72
N ALA A 318 -9.79 -2.00 2.89
CA ALA A 318 -9.99 -1.66 1.49
C ALA A 318 -9.15 -2.54 0.58
N GLY A 319 -9.72 -2.84 -0.58
CA GLY A 319 -9.11 -3.73 -1.56
C GLY A 319 -9.61 -3.43 -2.96
N ASP A 320 -8.72 -3.46 -3.95
CA ASP A 320 -9.13 -3.46 -5.35
C ASP A 320 -9.35 -4.88 -5.90
N THR A 321 -9.96 -4.96 -7.07
CA THR A 321 -10.11 -6.22 -7.82
C THR A 321 -8.78 -6.91 -8.06
N SER A 322 -8.79 -8.25 -8.20
CA SER A 322 -7.59 -9.05 -8.50
C SER A 322 -6.88 -8.61 -9.78
N TYR A 323 -5.58 -8.91 -9.88
CA TYR A 323 -4.79 -8.67 -11.08
C TYR A 323 -5.47 -9.16 -12.36
N ASN A 324 -5.35 -8.37 -13.43
CA ASN A 324 -5.90 -8.63 -14.76
C ASN A 324 -7.44 -8.71 -14.82
N SER A 325 -8.15 -8.19 -13.81
CA SER A 325 -9.62 -8.12 -13.83
C SER A 325 -10.13 -6.93 -14.65
N ASP A 326 -11.32 -7.07 -15.22
CA ASP A 326 -12.12 -6.00 -15.84
C ASP A 326 -13.60 -6.29 -15.54
N PRO A 327 -14.34 -5.40 -14.86
CA PRO A 327 -13.97 -4.04 -14.44
C PRO A 327 -13.01 -3.99 -13.24
N ILE A 328 -12.37 -2.84 -13.07
CA ILE A 328 -11.55 -2.50 -11.91
C ILE A 328 -12.45 -1.79 -10.91
N LYS A 329 -12.48 -2.28 -9.67
CA LYS A 329 -13.28 -1.73 -8.58
C LYS A 329 -12.42 -1.55 -7.33
N LEU A 330 -12.77 -0.56 -6.51
CA LEU A 330 -12.25 -0.41 -5.16
C LEU A 330 -13.37 -0.69 -4.15
N PHE A 331 -13.14 -1.64 -3.26
CA PHE A 331 -14.08 -2.07 -2.23
C PHE A 331 -13.70 -1.52 -0.86
N LEU A 332 -14.71 -1.18 -0.06
CA LEU A 332 -14.59 -0.91 1.37
C LEU A 332 -15.37 -1.99 2.13
N TYR A 333 -14.70 -2.64 3.08
CA TYR A 333 -15.26 -3.69 3.92
C TYR A 333 -15.22 -3.29 5.39
N LYS A 334 -16.25 -3.66 6.15
CA LYS A 334 -16.21 -3.70 7.60
C LYS A 334 -15.57 -5.02 8.06
N LYS A 335 -14.80 -5.00 9.15
CA LYS A 335 -14.18 -6.19 9.72
C LYS A 335 -15.22 -7.30 9.92
N GLY A 336 -14.88 -8.52 9.51
CA GLY A 336 -15.72 -9.72 9.59
C GLY A 336 -16.74 -9.84 8.45
N MET A 337 -16.82 -8.88 7.52
CA MET A 337 -17.79 -8.92 6.42
C MET A 337 -17.12 -9.26 5.09
N ALA A 338 -17.62 -10.31 4.43
CA ALA A 338 -17.19 -10.71 3.09
C ALA A 338 -17.83 -9.86 1.97
N THR A 339 -19.01 -9.28 2.23
CA THR A 339 -19.69 -8.38 1.30
C THR A 339 -19.18 -6.95 1.54
N PRO A 340 -18.83 -6.18 0.49
CA PRO A 340 -18.38 -4.82 0.66
C PRO A 340 -19.51 -3.94 1.20
N SER A 341 -19.16 -3.10 2.19
CA SER A 341 -20.03 -2.04 2.70
C SER A 341 -20.23 -0.95 1.65
N ALA A 342 -19.25 -0.76 0.76
CA ALA A 342 -19.33 0.15 -0.39
C ALA A 342 -18.39 -0.27 -1.53
N VAL A 343 -18.78 0.08 -2.76
CA VAL A 343 -17.90 0.14 -3.92
C VAL A 343 -17.58 1.61 -4.17
N ILE A 344 -16.32 2.00 -3.98
CA ILE A 344 -15.87 3.39 -3.97
C ILE A 344 -15.84 3.97 -5.39
N PHE A 345 -15.35 3.19 -6.34
CA PHE A 345 -15.44 3.49 -7.77
C PHE A 345 -15.45 2.19 -8.59
N GLU A 346 -15.83 2.34 -9.86
CA GLU A 346 -15.67 1.33 -10.91
C GLU A 346 -15.18 2.00 -12.20
N HIS A 347 -14.28 1.36 -12.94
CA HIS A 347 -13.90 1.76 -14.31
C HIS A 347 -13.47 0.55 -15.17
N LYS A 348 -13.37 0.76 -16.48
CA LYS A 348 -12.99 -0.25 -17.48
C LYS A 348 -11.76 0.19 -18.27
N PHE A 349 -10.66 0.42 -17.55
CA PHE A 349 -9.37 0.84 -18.14
C PHE A 349 -8.26 -0.13 -17.72
N PRO A 350 -8.36 -1.42 -18.08
CA PRO A 350 -7.45 -2.46 -17.59
C PRO A 350 -6.01 -2.30 -18.06
N ASP A 351 -5.78 -1.66 -19.21
CA ASP A 351 -4.43 -1.55 -19.76
C ASP A 351 -3.57 -0.58 -18.95
N ILE A 352 -4.08 0.60 -18.61
CA ILE A 352 -3.36 1.52 -17.73
C ILE A 352 -3.20 0.95 -16.32
N THR A 353 -4.20 0.24 -15.79
CA THR A 353 -4.12 -0.33 -14.44
C THR A 353 -3.13 -1.48 -14.38
N TRP A 354 -3.21 -2.47 -15.28
CA TRP A 354 -2.44 -3.71 -15.18
C TRP A 354 -1.18 -3.72 -16.03
N LYS A 355 -1.25 -3.35 -17.30
CA LYS A 355 -0.08 -3.39 -18.21
C LYS A 355 0.89 -2.25 -17.92
N ALA A 356 0.36 -1.02 -17.79
CA ALA A 356 1.15 0.15 -17.39
C ALA A 356 1.36 0.24 -15.87
N ARG A 357 0.84 -0.73 -15.09
CA ARG A 357 0.97 -0.80 -13.63
C ARG A 357 0.43 0.43 -12.89
N GLY A 358 -0.62 1.07 -13.39
CA GLY A 358 -1.32 2.15 -12.69
C GLY A 358 -2.22 1.63 -11.58
N HIS A 359 -1.64 0.88 -10.63
CA HIS A 359 -2.38 0.21 -9.57
C HIS A 359 -3.14 1.18 -8.67
N VAL A 360 -4.26 0.69 -8.12
CA VAL A 360 -5.16 1.49 -7.28
C VAL A 360 -4.50 1.94 -5.99
N ASN A 361 -3.70 1.09 -5.35
CA ASN A 361 -2.95 1.36 -4.11
C ASN A 361 -3.77 2.15 -3.06
N PRO A 362 -4.82 1.56 -2.47
CA PRO A 362 -5.64 2.26 -1.49
C PRO A 362 -4.86 2.56 -0.20
N SER A 363 -5.25 3.60 0.54
CA SER A 363 -4.80 3.86 1.92
C SER A 363 -5.78 4.72 2.70
N PHE A 364 -5.88 4.54 4.01
CA PHE A 364 -6.76 5.35 4.86
C PHE A 364 -6.09 6.66 5.32
N SER A 365 -6.89 7.71 5.54
CA SER A 365 -6.44 8.89 6.30
C SER A 365 -6.03 8.52 7.72
N ARG A 366 -5.27 9.40 8.39
CA ARG A 366 -4.85 9.22 9.78
C ARG A 366 -6.02 9.02 10.72
N ASP A 367 -7.12 9.74 10.48
CA ASP A 367 -8.35 9.65 11.27
C ASP A 367 -9.34 8.58 10.78
N GLY A 368 -9.00 7.84 9.71
CA GLY A 368 -9.82 6.77 9.15
C GLY A 368 -11.06 7.23 8.38
N LYS A 369 -11.28 8.54 8.19
CA LYS A 369 -12.49 9.08 7.55
C LYS A 369 -12.38 9.30 6.05
N ARG A 370 -11.20 9.14 5.46
CA ARG A 370 -10.99 9.21 4.01
C ARG A 370 -10.28 7.95 3.53
N LEU A 371 -10.62 7.53 2.31
CA LEU A 371 -9.89 6.51 1.58
C LEU A 371 -9.21 7.14 0.38
N TYR A 372 -7.88 7.15 0.38
CA TYR A 372 -7.02 7.58 -0.71
C TYR A 372 -6.78 6.45 -1.70
N TYR A 373 -6.65 6.77 -2.98
CA TYR A 373 -6.35 5.81 -4.05
C TYR A 373 -5.92 6.51 -5.33
N ASN A 374 -5.28 5.75 -6.22
CA ASN A 374 -5.08 6.12 -7.60
C ASN A 374 -6.23 5.56 -8.45
N ARG A 375 -6.77 6.37 -9.36
CA ARG A 375 -7.85 5.97 -10.27
C ARG A 375 -7.48 6.27 -11.71
N ALA A 376 -7.68 5.30 -12.59
CA ALA A 376 -7.67 5.57 -14.02
C ALA A 376 -8.95 6.29 -14.42
N ILE A 377 -8.81 7.38 -15.16
CA ILE A 377 -9.94 8.18 -15.65
C ILE A 377 -10.07 8.13 -17.18
N SER A 378 -9.08 7.55 -17.86
CA SER A 378 -9.10 7.17 -19.26
C SER A 378 -8.11 6.02 -19.50
N GLU A 379 -8.03 5.54 -20.74
CA GLU A 379 -7.01 4.55 -21.16
C GLU A 379 -5.56 5.02 -20.98
N THR A 380 -5.34 6.32 -20.80
CA THR A 380 -4.00 6.92 -20.80
C THR A 380 -3.71 7.77 -19.57
N MET A 381 -4.69 8.00 -18.69
CA MET A 381 -4.54 8.91 -17.56
C MET A 381 -4.97 8.28 -16.23
N LYS A 382 -4.10 8.42 -15.23
CA LYS A 382 -4.31 8.06 -13.83
C LYS A 382 -4.15 9.29 -12.95
N GLN A 383 -4.97 9.42 -11.92
CA GLN A 383 -4.87 10.51 -10.96
C GLN A 383 -5.09 10.03 -9.51
N ALA A 384 -4.57 10.81 -8.57
CA ALA A 384 -4.78 10.68 -7.14
C ALA A 384 -6.15 11.24 -6.71
N TYR A 385 -6.92 10.45 -5.97
CA TYR A 385 -8.24 10.78 -5.44
C TYR A 385 -8.35 10.38 -3.96
N TYR A 386 -9.28 11.00 -3.25
CA TYR A 386 -9.83 10.41 -2.04
C TYR A 386 -11.35 10.41 -2.04
N CYS A 387 -11.94 9.46 -1.33
CA CYS A 387 -13.37 9.46 -1.01
C CYS A 387 -13.55 9.78 0.47
N ASP A 388 -14.48 10.69 0.78
CA ASP A 388 -14.95 10.85 2.16
C ASP A 388 -15.83 9.65 2.51
N ILE A 389 -15.45 8.90 3.54
CA ILE A 389 -16.14 7.70 4.02
C ILE A 389 -16.67 7.88 5.44
N SER A 390 -16.64 9.11 5.97
CA SER A 390 -16.99 9.40 7.37
C SER A 390 -18.38 8.91 7.76
N GLU A 391 -19.37 9.05 6.88
CA GLU A 391 -20.74 8.58 7.13
C GLU A 391 -20.89 7.05 7.10
N ILE A 392 -19.96 6.34 6.44
CA ILE A 392 -19.94 4.87 6.45
C ILE A 392 -19.27 4.36 7.71
N VAL A 393 -18.11 4.94 8.06
CA VAL A 393 -17.27 4.41 9.15
C VAL A 393 -17.76 4.79 10.56
N ARG A 394 -18.68 5.75 10.68
CA ARG A 394 -19.39 6.06 11.94
C ARG A 394 -20.39 4.99 12.36
N ASN A 395 -20.87 4.17 11.42
CA ASN A 395 -21.91 3.15 11.60
C ASN A 395 -21.32 1.74 11.69
#